data_AF-A0A1H7W3J9-F1
#
_entry.id   AF-A0A1H7W3J9-F1
#
_cell.length_a   1.000
_cell.length_b   1.000
_cell.length_c   1.000
_cell.angle_alpha   90.00
_cell.angle_beta   90.00
_cell.angle_gamma   90.00
#
_symmetry.space_group_name_H-M   'P 1'
#
loop_
_entity.id
_entity.type
_entity.pdbx_description
1 polymer ?
#
loop_
_entity_poly.entity_id
_entity_poly.type
_entity_poly.pdbx_seq_one_letter_code
_entity_poly.pdbx_strand_id
1 'polypeptide(L)'
;MNKIFLYLAALTQLALWSACKEHDFAEGTLSPTISIENLRALYKGSELPLTSDHLMGAYQITGIVISDHLNGNAPAGTVILQQYKRQRLRGISCNLGDVAGTFAPGDSLLINLEGSILTKENGVLTVNGLTDGSVQKLSAGNNIHIQTVTAYTLNTLADQYESTLVTLTGGTIRPTPEADEVYAGEKILISGADSVIVHTEQAATYATEKLPANLTVTGIVRVGYSASSDTVIHIWPRRFEDLVDTSDPSDPSNLGKTPVIITGFVNDAKGADGNYEYFQFMATTDINFEETPFSVITCTNAGTAAPNAGAAPGAGWATGGGRTYKFNLNTGIVSKGEFFYVGGNNKRINGPNSTNIANGKWIRTITYTTTAGDGIGDASAGLLPNSGNAGGIAIFTGTNITESSVPVDVVFFGGTGKTTMVDEANGRGYRIPESDHYGPVDSDTGNGQPFFYQGTNMYVIPHQNPADQGIFVKLGGVFNSADRSWLTPRGYEFYLMTSTSTLTDIESDQLQLIE
;
A
#
# COMPACT_ATOMS: atom_id res chain seq x y z
N MET A 1 79.43 -50.72 4.21
CA MET A 1 78.73 -49.66 4.96
C MET A 1 77.53 -49.09 4.17
N ASN A 2 76.81 -49.90 3.37
CA ASN A 2 75.86 -49.37 2.35
C ASN A 2 74.40 -49.83 2.48
N LYS A 3 74.05 -50.75 3.40
CA LYS A 3 72.67 -51.25 3.51
C LYS A 3 71.85 -50.56 4.61
N ILE A 4 72.48 -50.18 5.72
CA ILE A 4 71.80 -49.52 6.85
C ILE A 4 71.28 -48.14 6.49
N PHE A 5 72.04 -47.33 5.72
CA PHE A 5 71.55 -46.03 5.24
C PHE A 5 70.38 -46.16 4.26
N LEU A 6 70.33 -47.24 3.48
CA LEU A 6 69.24 -47.54 2.56
C LEU A 6 67.95 -47.92 3.31
N TYR A 7 68.06 -48.70 4.39
CA TYR A 7 66.93 -49.02 5.25
C TYR A 7 66.44 -47.82 6.06
N LEU A 8 67.35 -46.95 6.52
CA LEU A 8 66.97 -45.72 7.22
C LEU A 8 66.27 -44.74 6.28
N ALA A 9 66.77 -44.58 5.05
CA ALA A 9 66.15 -43.74 4.02
C ALA A 9 64.75 -44.25 3.63
N ALA A 10 64.57 -45.57 3.50
CA ALA A 10 63.28 -46.19 3.22
C ALA A 10 62.28 -46.01 4.38
N LEU A 11 62.73 -46.12 5.64
CA LEU A 11 61.87 -45.87 6.81
C LEU A 11 61.45 -44.40 6.93
N THR A 12 62.35 -43.45 6.63
CA THR A 12 61.99 -42.02 6.61
C THR A 12 61.03 -41.66 5.47
N GLN A 13 61.11 -42.35 4.33
CA GLN A 13 60.15 -42.16 3.23
C GLN A 13 58.75 -42.73 3.57
N LEU A 14 58.67 -43.85 4.29
CA LEU A 14 57.41 -44.42 4.78
C LEU A 14 56.74 -43.57 5.88
N ALA A 15 57.54 -42.91 6.73
CA ALA A 15 57.03 -42.00 7.77
C ALA A 15 56.52 -40.66 7.19
N LEU A 16 57.08 -40.20 6.06
CA LEU A 16 56.61 -38.99 5.37
C LEU A 16 55.29 -39.20 4.60
N TRP A 17 54.96 -40.45 4.23
CA TRP A 17 53.71 -40.80 3.55
C TRP A 17 52.53 -41.06 4.50
N SER A 18 52.80 -41.17 5.80
CA SER A 18 51.77 -41.32 6.84
C SER A 18 51.47 -40.02 7.60
N ALA A 19 52.18 -38.93 7.28
CA ALA A 19 52.04 -37.62 7.95
C ALA A 19 51.18 -36.59 7.21
N CYS A 20 50.73 -36.87 5.98
CA CYS A 20 49.74 -36.05 5.29
C CYS A 20 48.49 -36.88 5.02
N LYS A 21 47.62 -36.98 6.03
CA LYS A 21 46.20 -37.17 5.74
C LYS A 21 45.74 -35.84 5.15
N GLU A 22 45.53 -35.77 3.83
CA GLU A 22 44.81 -34.66 3.22
C GLU A 22 43.46 -34.57 3.95
N HIS A 23 43.33 -33.57 4.82
CA HIS A 23 42.02 -33.07 5.17
C HIS A 23 41.57 -32.32 3.93
N ASP A 24 40.69 -32.94 3.15
CA ASP A 24 40.00 -32.26 2.09
C ASP A 24 39.05 -31.24 2.72
N PHE A 25 39.55 -30.02 2.95
CA PHE A 25 38.75 -28.92 3.49
C PHE A 25 37.64 -28.46 2.51
N ALA A 26 37.53 -29.08 1.32
CA ALA A 26 36.55 -28.74 0.29
C ALA A 26 35.21 -29.49 0.41
N GLU A 27 35.10 -30.55 1.22
CA GLU A 27 33.80 -31.14 1.57
C GLU A 27 33.14 -30.33 2.69
N GLY A 28 32.77 -29.09 2.40
CA GLY A 28 31.86 -28.35 3.28
C GLY A 28 30.57 -29.15 3.45
N THR A 29 30.21 -29.52 4.67
CA THR A 29 28.93 -30.20 4.93
C THR A 29 27.80 -29.27 4.50
N LEU A 30 26.92 -29.76 3.63
CA LEU A 30 25.74 -29.01 3.20
C LEU A 30 24.91 -28.60 4.42
N SER A 31 24.36 -27.39 4.38
CA SER A 31 23.52 -26.87 5.46
C SER A 31 22.33 -27.81 5.67
N PRO A 32 22.08 -28.28 6.91
CA PRO A 32 20.93 -29.15 7.20
C PRO A 32 19.59 -28.42 6.98
N THR A 33 19.63 -27.08 6.92
CA THR A 33 18.46 -26.23 6.75
C THR A 33 18.32 -25.69 5.33
N ILE A 34 17.14 -25.88 4.72
CA ILE A 34 16.70 -25.22 3.49
C ILE A 34 15.88 -23.96 3.82
N SER A 35 15.94 -22.94 2.98
CA SER A 35 15.06 -21.76 3.12
C SER A 35 13.64 -22.08 2.66
N ILE A 36 12.63 -21.45 3.26
CA ILE A 36 11.23 -21.59 2.83
C ILE A 36 11.06 -21.20 1.35
N GLU A 37 11.76 -20.16 0.88
CA GLU A 37 11.75 -19.77 -0.54
C GLU A 37 12.14 -20.93 -1.47
N ASN A 38 13.30 -21.54 -1.21
CA ASN A 38 13.78 -22.67 -2.00
C ASN A 38 12.86 -23.90 -1.86
N LEU A 39 12.35 -24.20 -0.67
CA LEU A 39 11.40 -25.30 -0.47
C LEU A 39 10.16 -25.12 -1.35
N ARG A 40 9.55 -23.92 -1.34
CA ARG A 40 8.41 -23.58 -2.20
C ARG A 40 8.75 -23.78 -3.68
N ALA A 41 9.94 -23.34 -4.09
CA ALA A 41 10.38 -23.45 -5.48
C ALA A 41 10.56 -24.90 -5.97
N LEU A 42 10.71 -25.88 -5.07
CA LEU A 42 10.79 -27.30 -5.43
C LEU A 42 9.44 -27.89 -5.85
N TYR A 43 8.31 -27.32 -5.40
CA TYR A 43 6.99 -27.80 -5.77
C TYR A 43 6.67 -27.47 -7.23
N LYS A 44 6.34 -28.48 -8.05
CA LYS A 44 6.06 -28.34 -9.50
C LYS A 44 4.65 -28.76 -9.91
N GLY A 45 3.69 -28.66 -8.99
CA GLY A 45 2.28 -28.95 -9.26
C GLY A 45 1.84 -30.39 -8.95
N SER A 46 2.75 -31.24 -8.46
CA SER A 46 2.46 -32.57 -7.95
C SER A 46 3.03 -32.73 -6.55
N GLU A 47 2.48 -33.67 -5.77
CA GLU A 47 2.99 -34.01 -4.45
C GLU A 47 4.50 -34.28 -4.49
N LEU A 48 5.23 -33.71 -3.52
CA LEU A 48 6.68 -33.83 -3.42
C LEU A 48 7.04 -34.47 -2.07
N PRO A 49 7.51 -35.74 -2.06
CA PRO A 49 8.10 -36.33 -0.87
C PRO A 49 9.36 -35.57 -0.44
N LEU A 50 9.42 -35.19 0.83
CA LEU A 50 10.55 -34.43 1.37
C LEU A 50 11.58 -35.40 1.95
N THR A 51 12.61 -35.66 1.16
CA THR A 51 13.80 -36.46 1.53
C THR A 51 15.06 -35.63 1.35
N SER A 52 16.15 -36.02 2.02
CA SER A 52 17.45 -35.34 1.88
C SER A 52 17.89 -35.18 0.42
N ASP A 53 17.63 -36.20 -0.42
CA ASP A 53 17.97 -36.16 -1.85
C ASP A 53 17.20 -35.06 -2.60
N HIS A 54 15.87 -34.96 -2.39
CA HIS A 54 15.05 -33.90 -3.01
C HIS A 54 15.41 -32.50 -2.49
N LEU A 55 15.92 -32.42 -1.26
CA LEU A 55 16.27 -31.20 -0.56
C LEU A 55 17.76 -30.82 -0.70
N MET A 56 18.50 -31.50 -1.58
CA MET A 56 19.93 -31.26 -1.83
C MET A 56 20.79 -31.35 -0.55
N GLY A 57 20.56 -32.38 0.27
CA GLY A 57 21.28 -32.63 1.52
C GLY A 57 20.70 -31.95 2.75
N ALA A 58 19.73 -31.04 2.58
CA ALA A 58 19.00 -30.45 3.71
C ALA A 58 17.86 -31.38 4.16
N TYR A 59 17.41 -31.23 5.40
CA TYR A 59 16.28 -31.99 5.95
C TYR A 59 15.44 -31.17 6.94
N GLN A 60 15.75 -29.88 7.13
CA GLN A 60 15.04 -29.02 8.08
C GLN A 60 14.69 -27.66 7.48
N ILE A 61 13.68 -27.01 8.05
CA ILE A 61 13.39 -25.58 7.86
C ILE A 61 13.35 -24.87 9.20
N THR A 62 13.55 -23.54 9.16
CA THR A 62 13.31 -22.65 10.29
C THR A 62 12.36 -21.53 9.91
N GLY A 63 11.52 -21.12 10.85
CA GLY A 63 10.58 -20.02 10.63
C GLY A 63 10.06 -19.45 11.95
N ILE A 64 9.44 -18.28 11.84
CA ILE A 64 8.70 -17.65 12.93
C ILE A 64 7.22 -17.94 12.75
N VAL A 65 6.57 -18.40 13.81
CA VAL A 65 5.13 -18.65 13.86
C VAL A 65 4.37 -17.34 13.71
N ILE A 66 3.40 -17.32 12.81
CA ILE A 66 2.47 -16.20 12.63
C ILE A 66 1.02 -16.58 12.90
N SER A 67 0.65 -17.86 12.82
CA SER A 67 -0.69 -18.34 13.21
C SER A 67 -0.95 -18.16 14.71
N ASP A 68 -2.15 -17.72 15.06
CA ASP A 68 -2.60 -17.59 16.45
C ASP A 68 -3.81 -18.49 16.71
N HIS A 69 -3.58 -19.60 17.41
CA HIS A 69 -4.64 -20.55 17.76
C HIS A 69 -5.46 -20.12 18.98
N LEU A 70 -4.96 -19.17 19.79
CA LEU A 70 -5.66 -18.71 20.98
C LEU A 70 -6.91 -17.89 20.63
N ASN A 71 -6.84 -17.17 19.52
CA ASN A 71 -7.90 -16.29 19.06
C ASN A 71 -8.86 -16.95 18.07
N GLY A 72 -8.71 -18.26 17.82
CA GLY A 72 -9.71 -19.10 17.15
C GLY A 72 -9.89 -18.88 15.65
N ASN A 73 -9.15 -17.96 15.02
CA ASN A 73 -9.20 -17.76 13.58
C ASN A 73 -8.09 -18.51 12.82
N ALA A 74 -7.15 -19.18 13.48
CA ALA A 74 -6.15 -19.98 12.78
C ALA A 74 -6.74 -21.31 12.25
N PRO A 75 -6.26 -21.83 11.10
CA PRO A 75 -6.72 -23.10 10.58
C PRO A 75 -6.36 -24.25 11.53
N ALA A 76 -7.34 -25.07 11.90
CA ALA A 76 -7.14 -26.18 12.83
C ALA A 76 -5.98 -27.09 12.40
N GLY A 77 -5.18 -27.51 13.37
CA GLY A 77 -4.05 -28.43 13.16
C GLY A 77 -2.86 -27.86 12.39
N THR A 78 -2.90 -26.60 11.96
CA THR A 78 -1.87 -25.99 11.11
C THR A 78 -1.10 -24.90 11.82
N VAL A 79 0.23 -24.96 11.79
CA VAL A 79 1.09 -23.83 12.13
C VAL A 79 1.55 -23.16 10.86
N ILE A 80 1.41 -21.84 10.80
CA ILE A 80 1.88 -21.05 9.66
C ILE A 80 3.18 -20.36 10.06
N LEU A 81 4.23 -20.62 9.29
CA LEU A 81 5.57 -20.09 9.50
C LEU A 81 5.92 -19.09 8.40
N GLN A 82 6.65 -18.04 8.77
CA GLN A 82 7.33 -17.18 7.81
C GLN A 82 8.83 -17.08 8.07
N GLN A 83 9.60 -16.90 7.02
CA GLN A 83 11.05 -16.71 7.07
C GLN A 83 11.43 -15.50 6.24
N TYR A 84 12.16 -14.57 6.85
CA TYR A 84 12.78 -13.44 6.16
C TYR A 84 14.26 -13.75 5.91
N LYS A 85 14.62 -13.95 4.65
CA LYS A 85 16.00 -14.27 4.24
C LYS A 85 16.31 -13.59 2.91
N ARG A 86 17.50 -13.02 2.77
CA ARG A 86 17.95 -12.33 1.53
C ARG A 86 16.95 -11.27 1.03
N GLN A 87 16.40 -10.46 1.95
CA GLN A 87 15.39 -9.43 1.68
C GLN A 87 14.08 -9.95 1.08
N ARG A 88 13.78 -11.24 1.23
CA ARG A 88 12.54 -11.86 0.78
C ARG A 88 11.83 -12.51 1.96
N LEU A 89 10.56 -12.18 2.14
CA LEU A 89 9.67 -12.84 3.09
C LEU A 89 8.94 -13.96 2.36
N ARG A 90 8.99 -15.18 2.90
CA ARG A 90 8.22 -16.33 2.37
C ARG A 90 7.57 -17.11 3.50
N GLY A 91 6.36 -17.58 3.24
CA GLY A 91 5.53 -18.32 4.16
C GLY A 91 5.35 -19.79 3.77
N ILE A 92 5.06 -20.63 4.75
CA ILE A 92 4.64 -22.02 4.54
C ILE A 92 3.66 -22.46 5.62
N SER A 93 2.68 -23.28 5.23
CA SER A 93 1.79 -23.96 6.17
C SER A 93 2.37 -25.32 6.55
N CYS A 94 2.32 -25.68 7.83
CA CYS A 94 2.77 -26.98 8.34
C CYS A 94 1.64 -27.63 9.14
N ASN A 95 1.17 -28.78 8.69
CA ASN A 95 0.16 -29.54 9.41
C ASN A 95 0.82 -30.35 10.53
N LEU A 96 0.52 -29.98 11.78
CA LEU A 96 1.06 -30.57 13.01
C LEU A 96 -0.02 -31.21 13.89
N GLY A 97 -1.26 -31.30 13.40
CA GLY A 97 -2.39 -31.77 14.21
C GLY A 97 -2.55 -30.96 15.51
N ASP A 98 -2.99 -31.61 16.58
CA ASP A 98 -3.34 -30.95 17.84
C ASP A 98 -2.18 -30.15 18.47
N VAL A 99 -0.93 -30.52 18.19
CA VAL A 99 0.25 -29.82 18.72
C VAL A 99 0.39 -28.40 18.15
N ALA A 100 -0.25 -28.10 17.02
CA ALA A 100 -0.25 -26.76 16.44
C ALA A 100 -0.70 -25.68 17.43
N GLY A 101 -1.69 -25.99 18.27
CA GLY A 101 -2.24 -25.07 19.28
C GLY A 101 -1.29 -24.74 20.43
N THR A 102 -0.15 -25.42 20.54
CA THR A 102 0.86 -25.18 21.60
C THR A 102 1.85 -24.06 21.25
N PHE A 103 1.88 -23.63 19.98
CA PHE A 103 2.81 -22.61 19.50
C PHE A 103 2.13 -21.25 19.39
N ALA A 104 2.81 -20.22 19.87
CA ALA A 104 2.30 -18.85 19.85
C ALA A 104 2.96 -18.03 18.72
N PRO A 105 2.29 -16.97 18.21
CA PRO A 105 2.92 -16.01 17.32
C PRO A 105 4.25 -15.49 17.88
N GLY A 106 5.30 -15.49 17.06
CA GLY A 106 6.65 -15.09 17.47
C GLY A 106 7.53 -16.23 18.00
N ASP A 107 7.01 -17.44 18.19
CA ASP A 107 7.84 -18.62 18.43
C ASP A 107 8.68 -18.94 17.19
N SER A 108 9.97 -19.26 17.38
CA SER A 108 10.85 -19.74 16.32
C SER A 108 10.90 -21.26 16.37
N LEU A 109 10.56 -21.91 15.26
CA LEU A 109 10.56 -23.36 15.16
C LEU A 109 11.65 -23.84 14.21
N LEU A 110 12.25 -24.98 14.56
CA LEU A 110 13.02 -25.85 13.68
C LEU A 110 12.14 -27.07 13.38
N ILE A 111 11.84 -27.31 12.11
CA ILE A 111 11.01 -28.45 11.68
C ILE A 111 11.85 -29.39 10.85
N ASN A 112 11.91 -30.66 11.26
CA ASN A 112 12.43 -31.76 10.47
C ASN A 112 11.40 -32.18 9.42
N LEU A 113 11.80 -32.15 8.16
CA LEU A 113 10.98 -32.45 7.00
C LEU A 113 11.10 -33.91 6.55
N GLU A 114 12.03 -34.69 7.10
CA GLU A 114 12.26 -36.05 6.63
C GLU A 114 11.01 -36.94 6.80
N GLY A 115 10.59 -37.58 5.70
CA GLY A 115 9.39 -38.42 5.67
C GLY A 115 8.06 -37.66 5.52
N SER A 116 8.10 -36.33 5.49
CA SER A 116 6.95 -35.48 5.22
C SER A 116 6.71 -35.31 3.71
N ILE A 117 5.55 -34.74 3.34
CA ILE A 117 5.15 -34.52 1.95
C ILE A 117 4.71 -33.07 1.78
N LEU A 118 5.18 -32.41 0.73
CA LEU A 118 4.75 -31.08 0.32
C LEU A 118 3.63 -31.19 -0.72
N THR A 119 2.45 -30.67 -0.39
CA THR A 119 1.25 -30.69 -1.24
C THR A 119 0.65 -29.29 -1.35
N LYS A 120 -0.13 -29.03 -2.40
CA LYS A 120 -0.93 -27.80 -2.52
C LYS A 120 -2.40 -28.12 -2.29
N GLU A 121 -2.90 -27.73 -1.12
CA GLU A 121 -4.26 -28.02 -0.65
C GLU A 121 -5.09 -26.75 -0.69
N ASN A 122 -6.15 -26.76 -1.50
CA ASN A 122 -7.05 -25.61 -1.69
C ASN A 122 -6.31 -24.29 -2.00
N GLY A 123 -5.20 -24.37 -2.73
CA GLY A 123 -4.41 -23.20 -3.12
C GLY A 123 -3.24 -22.87 -2.18
N VAL A 124 -3.17 -23.48 -1.00
CA VAL A 124 -2.11 -23.26 0.00
C VAL A 124 -1.08 -24.38 -0.05
N LEU A 125 0.21 -24.02 -0.08
CA LEU A 125 1.29 -24.98 -0.01
C LEU A 125 1.52 -25.42 1.45
N THR A 126 1.35 -26.71 1.69
CA THR A 126 1.33 -27.31 3.03
C THR A 126 2.32 -28.47 3.13
N VAL A 127 3.08 -28.50 4.22
CA VAL A 127 3.88 -29.66 4.63
C VAL A 127 3.03 -30.56 5.52
N ASN A 128 2.82 -31.80 5.08
CA ASN A 128 2.01 -32.82 5.73
C ASN A 128 2.85 -34.01 6.20
N GLY A 129 2.30 -34.82 7.12
CA GLY A 129 2.97 -36.01 7.65
C GLY A 129 4.06 -35.71 8.69
N LEU A 130 4.03 -34.51 9.29
CA LEU A 130 4.88 -34.16 10.41
C LEU A 130 4.37 -34.82 11.70
N THR A 131 5.30 -35.11 12.61
CA THR A 131 4.98 -35.65 13.94
C THR A 131 5.39 -34.67 15.03
N ASP A 132 4.94 -34.87 16.26
CA ASP A 132 5.33 -34.04 17.41
C ASP A 132 6.86 -33.97 17.58
N GLY A 133 7.55 -35.10 17.35
CA GLY A 133 9.01 -35.18 17.41
C GLY A 133 9.73 -34.49 16.24
N SER A 134 9.01 -34.10 15.19
CA SER A 134 9.55 -33.38 14.04
C SER A 134 9.76 -31.89 14.35
N VAL A 135 9.24 -31.36 15.45
CA VAL A 135 9.24 -29.92 15.74
C VAL A 135 9.98 -29.60 17.02
N GLN A 136 10.89 -28.63 16.94
CA GLN A 136 11.59 -28.08 18.09
C GLN A 136 11.37 -26.57 18.16
N LYS A 137 10.89 -26.08 19.30
CA LYS A 137 10.92 -24.64 19.59
C LYS A 137 12.34 -24.20 19.95
N LEU A 138 12.88 -23.25 19.18
CA LEU A 138 14.21 -22.68 19.39
C LEU A 138 14.19 -21.46 20.32
N SER A 139 13.21 -20.57 20.12
CA SER A 139 13.04 -19.34 20.92
C SER A 139 11.59 -18.85 20.88
N ALA A 140 11.25 -17.87 21.70
CA ALA A 140 9.92 -17.29 21.81
C ALA A 140 9.96 -15.76 21.80
N GLY A 141 8.85 -15.11 21.43
CA GLY A 141 8.72 -13.64 21.47
C GLY A 141 9.58 -12.91 20.44
N ASN A 142 9.90 -13.54 19.31
CA ASN A 142 10.66 -12.92 18.24
C ASN A 142 9.81 -11.92 17.47
N ASN A 143 10.46 -10.89 16.90
CA ASN A 143 9.80 -9.93 16.03
C ASN A 143 9.27 -10.59 14.75
N ILE A 144 8.02 -10.28 14.41
CA ILE A 144 7.37 -10.75 13.20
C ILE A 144 7.48 -9.65 12.14
N HIS A 145 8.03 -9.98 10.98
CA HIS A 145 8.07 -9.04 9.85
C HIS A 145 6.68 -8.93 9.21
N ILE A 146 6.20 -7.70 9.01
CA ILE A 146 4.90 -7.42 8.40
C ILE A 146 5.13 -6.50 7.21
N GLN A 147 4.48 -6.81 6.08
CA GLN A 147 4.56 -5.99 4.87
C GLN A 147 3.23 -5.27 4.64
N THR A 148 3.28 -3.95 4.41
CA THR A 148 2.10 -3.20 3.95
C THR A 148 1.92 -3.40 2.45
N VAL A 149 0.72 -3.77 2.04
CA VAL A 149 0.40 -4.12 0.64
C VAL A 149 -0.99 -3.61 0.25
N THR A 150 -1.29 -3.61 -1.05
CA THR A 150 -2.64 -3.34 -1.60
C THR A 150 -3.29 -4.66 -2.05
N ALA A 151 -4.62 -4.68 -2.24
CA ALA A 151 -5.31 -5.84 -2.79
C ALA A 151 -4.79 -6.22 -4.19
N TYR A 152 -4.54 -5.22 -5.04
CA TYR A 152 -3.98 -5.43 -6.38
C TYR A 152 -2.63 -6.16 -6.34
N THR A 153 -1.73 -5.76 -5.43
CA THR A 153 -0.43 -6.43 -5.26
C THR A 153 -0.60 -7.89 -4.83
N LEU A 154 -1.54 -8.16 -3.91
CA LEU A 154 -1.78 -9.53 -3.45
C LEU A 154 -2.37 -10.43 -4.54
N ASN A 155 -3.34 -9.95 -5.31
CA ASN A 155 -3.95 -10.74 -6.39
C ASN A 155 -2.96 -10.99 -7.54
N THR A 156 -2.09 -10.03 -7.84
CA THR A 156 -1.08 -10.19 -8.92
C THR A 156 0.13 -11.01 -8.51
N LEU A 157 0.51 -11.01 -7.22
CA LEU A 157 1.71 -11.67 -6.71
C LEU A 157 1.40 -12.72 -5.63
N ALA A 158 0.25 -13.41 -5.75
CA ALA A 158 -0.27 -14.39 -4.80
C ALA A 158 0.79 -15.38 -4.27
N ASP A 159 1.54 -16.01 -5.17
CA ASP A 159 2.57 -17.01 -4.81
C ASP A 159 3.70 -16.46 -3.93
N GLN A 160 3.94 -15.14 -3.96
CA GLN A 160 4.98 -14.49 -3.15
C GLN A 160 4.52 -14.18 -1.73
N TYR A 161 3.23 -13.90 -1.55
CA TYR A 161 2.64 -13.48 -0.28
C TYR A 161 1.91 -14.60 0.44
N GLU A 162 1.58 -15.71 -0.23
CA GLU A 162 0.96 -16.88 0.38
C GLU A 162 1.68 -17.29 1.68
N SER A 163 0.90 -17.49 2.74
CA SER A 163 1.35 -17.86 4.09
C SER A 163 2.25 -16.80 4.77
N THR A 164 2.21 -15.54 4.35
CA THR A 164 2.89 -14.42 5.03
C THR A 164 1.92 -13.51 5.77
N LEU A 165 2.42 -12.75 6.75
CA LEU A 165 1.64 -11.76 7.48
C LEU A 165 1.77 -10.38 6.80
N VAL A 166 0.63 -9.80 6.41
CA VAL A 166 0.57 -8.51 5.72
C VAL A 166 -0.42 -7.56 6.38
N THR A 167 -0.28 -6.27 6.11
CA THR A 167 -1.28 -5.25 6.46
C THR A 167 -1.82 -4.62 5.18
N LEU A 168 -3.13 -4.67 4.95
CA LEU A 168 -3.81 -3.79 3.99
C LEU A 168 -4.27 -2.56 4.74
N THR A 169 -3.72 -1.42 4.35
CA THR A 169 -4.10 -0.13 4.92
C THR A 169 -5.28 0.41 4.16
N GLY A 170 -6.40 0.63 4.86
CA GLY A 170 -7.62 1.15 4.26
C GLY A 170 -8.30 0.19 3.28
N GLY A 171 -9.60 0.05 3.45
CA GLY A 171 -10.44 -0.68 2.54
C GLY A 171 -11.89 -0.57 2.95
N THR A 172 -12.79 -0.75 1.99
CA THR A 172 -14.23 -0.62 2.22
C THR A 172 -14.89 -1.98 2.07
N ILE A 173 -15.71 -2.34 3.04
CA ILE A 173 -16.47 -3.59 3.01
C ILE A 173 -17.59 -3.49 1.95
N ARG A 174 -17.74 -4.57 1.18
CA ARG A 174 -18.81 -4.71 0.17
C ARG A 174 -19.54 -6.05 0.31
N PRO A 175 -20.88 -6.05 0.30
CA PRO A 175 -21.78 -4.89 0.36
C PRO A 175 -21.56 -4.07 1.65
N THR A 176 -22.07 -2.83 1.70
CA THR A 176 -21.98 -2.02 2.93
C THR A 176 -22.59 -2.80 4.10
N PRO A 177 -21.89 -2.91 5.24
CA PRO A 177 -22.40 -3.68 6.37
C PRO A 177 -23.73 -3.16 6.89
N GLU A 178 -24.63 -4.08 7.22
CA GLU A 178 -25.84 -3.75 7.98
C GLU A 178 -25.47 -3.39 9.44
N ALA A 179 -26.32 -2.63 10.13
CA ALA A 179 -26.00 -2.04 11.45
C ALA A 179 -25.61 -3.06 12.55
N ASP A 180 -26.05 -4.31 12.41
CA ASP A 180 -25.76 -5.42 13.33
C ASP A 180 -24.97 -6.56 12.65
N GLU A 181 -24.41 -6.30 11.47
CA GLU A 181 -23.52 -7.26 10.82
C GLU A 181 -22.22 -7.43 11.62
N VAL A 182 -21.73 -8.66 11.69
CA VAL A 182 -20.55 -9.05 12.47
C VAL A 182 -19.45 -9.62 11.58
N TYR A 183 -18.23 -9.75 12.13
CA TYR A 183 -17.07 -10.25 11.38
C TYR A 183 -17.19 -11.69 10.89
N ALA A 184 -17.96 -12.56 11.58
CA ALA A 184 -18.07 -13.98 11.24
C ALA A 184 -18.35 -14.23 9.75
N GLY A 185 -17.59 -15.16 9.17
CA GLY A 185 -17.65 -15.55 7.76
C GLY A 185 -16.67 -14.77 6.87
N GLU A 186 -17.03 -14.71 5.59
CA GLU A 186 -16.24 -14.06 4.55
C GLU A 186 -16.81 -12.68 4.21
N LYS A 187 -15.96 -11.65 4.23
CA LYS A 187 -16.32 -10.26 3.90
C LYS A 187 -15.43 -9.76 2.78
N ILE A 188 -16.01 -9.15 1.73
CA ILE A 188 -15.22 -8.58 0.64
C ILE A 188 -14.71 -7.21 1.07
N LEU A 189 -13.39 -7.02 1.04
CA LEU A 189 -12.73 -5.75 1.30
C LEU A 189 -12.15 -5.22 -0.01
N ILE A 190 -12.71 -4.12 -0.50
CA ILE A 190 -12.16 -3.41 -1.66
C ILE A 190 -11.05 -2.48 -1.16
N SER A 191 -9.85 -2.62 -1.71
CA SER A 191 -8.69 -1.79 -1.38
C SER A 191 -7.96 -1.40 -2.66
N GLY A 192 -8.18 -0.16 -3.09
CA GLY A 192 -7.58 0.35 -4.32
C GLY A 192 -8.35 -0.08 -5.59
N ALA A 193 -7.59 -0.55 -6.58
CA ALA A 193 -8.12 -1.07 -7.85
C ALA A 193 -8.63 -2.52 -7.81
N ASP A 194 -8.59 -3.19 -6.65
CA ASP A 194 -8.96 -4.60 -6.53
C ASP A 194 -9.53 -4.93 -5.12
N SER A 195 -9.87 -6.19 -4.88
CA SER A 195 -10.47 -6.67 -3.63
C SER A 195 -9.85 -7.97 -3.12
N VAL A 196 -10.00 -8.20 -1.82
CA VAL A 196 -9.65 -9.45 -1.14
C VAL A 196 -10.80 -9.89 -0.24
N ILE A 197 -10.77 -11.15 0.21
CA ILE A 197 -11.71 -11.67 1.20
C ILE A 197 -11.08 -11.60 2.58
N VAL A 198 -11.75 -10.96 3.54
CA VAL A 198 -11.43 -11.08 4.96
C VAL A 198 -12.19 -12.28 5.51
N HIS A 199 -11.46 -13.28 6.02
CA HIS A 199 -12.04 -14.51 6.55
C HIS A 199 -11.97 -14.52 8.07
N THR A 200 -13.12 -14.76 8.72
CA THR A 200 -13.22 -14.94 10.16
C THR A 200 -14.02 -16.20 10.49
N GLU A 201 -13.38 -17.17 11.13
CA GLU A 201 -14.01 -18.37 11.66
C GLU A 201 -15.04 -18.03 12.73
N GLN A 202 -16.09 -18.86 12.84
CA GLN A 202 -17.10 -18.70 13.89
C GLN A 202 -16.52 -18.86 15.30
N ALA A 203 -15.42 -19.61 15.43
CA ALA A 203 -14.71 -19.83 16.69
C ALA A 203 -13.79 -18.66 17.07
N ALA A 204 -13.60 -17.67 16.19
CA ALA A 204 -12.74 -16.54 16.48
C ALA A 204 -13.31 -15.71 17.64
N THR A 205 -12.43 -15.26 18.53
CA THR A 205 -12.81 -14.50 19.75
C THR A 205 -13.55 -13.20 19.46
N TYR A 206 -13.41 -12.69 18.24
CA TYR A 206 -14.01 -11.45 17.74
C TYR A 206 -15.07 -11.68 16.64
N ALA A 207 -15.48 -12.93 16.39
CA ALA A 207 -16.42 -13.25 15.32
C ALA A 207 -17.77 -12.52 15.45
N THR A 208 -18.18 -12.21 16.69
CA THR A 208 -19.43 -11.50 17.01
C THR A 208 -19.26 -9.99 17.15
N GLU A 209 -18.04 -9.45 17.02
CA GLU A 209 -17.82 -8.01 17.04
C GLU A 209 -18.44 -7.37 15.80
N LYS A 210 -18.90 -6.12 15.95
CA LYS A 210 -19.55 -5.38 14.86
C LYS A 210 -18.57 -5.15 13.72
N LEU A 211 -19.03 -5.40 12.50
CA LEU A 211 -18.27 -5.18 11.28
C LEU A 211 -18.32 -3.69 10.89
N PRO A 212 -17.20 -2.97 10.91
CA PRO A 212 -17.17 -1.59 10.43
C PRO A 212 -17.27 -1.52 8.90
N ALA A 213 -17.74 -0.38 8.40
CA ALA A 213 -17.85 -0.13 6.97
C ALA A 213 -16.48 -0.03 6.28
N ASN A 214 -15.47 0.47 7.00
CA ASN A 214 -14.11 0.58 6.50
C ASN A 214 -13.09 0.07 7.52
N LEU A 215 -12.04 -0.56 7.02
CA LEU A 215 -11.17 -1.39 7.83
C LEU A 215 -9.75 -1.42 7.29
N THR A 216 -8.78 -1.25 8.19
CA THR A 216 -7.41 -1.71 7.98
C THR A 216 -7.26 -3.10 8.58
N VAL A 217 -6.72 -4.03 7.81
CA VAL A 217 -6.59 -5.45 8.20
C VAL A 217 -5.14 -5.87 8.18
N THR A 218 -4.65 -6.37 9.30
CA THR A 218 -3.45 -7.21 9.36
C THR A 218 -3.88 -8.67 9.38
N GLY A 219 -3.24 -9.53 8.59
CA GLY A 219 -3.65 -10.93 8.56
C GLY A 219 -2.78 -11.81 7.69
N ILE A 220 -2.97 -13.11 7.86
CA ILE A 220 -2.22 -14.13 7.14
C ILE A 220 -2.86 -14.30 5.76
N VAL A 221 -2.06 -14.14 4.72
CA VAL A 221 -2.52 -14.34 3.34
C VAL A 221 -2.68 -15.83 3.08
N ARG A 222 -3.88 -16.22 2.64
CA ARG A 222 -4.17 -17.57 2.16
C ARG A 222 -4.73 -17.48 0.75
N VAL A 223 -4.25 -18.39 -0.10
CA VAL A 223 -4.75 -18.52 -1.46
C VAL A 223 -5.86 -19.56 -1.45
N GLY A 224 -6.99 -19.24 -2.08
CA GLY A 224 -8.12 -20.11 -2.31
C GLY A 224 -8.50 -20.17 -3.79
N TYR A 225 -9.55 -20.91 -4.09
CA TYR A 225 -10.15 -20.96 -5.41
C TYR A 225 -11.65 -20.65 -5.32
N SER A 226 -12.16 -19.82 -6.24
CA SER A 226 -13.59 -19.60 -6.40
C SER A 226 -14.28 -20.85 -6.95
N ALA A 227 -15.61 -20.84 -6.98
CA ALA A 227 -16.39 -21.89 -7.67
C ALA A 227 -16.05 -21.99 -9.17
N SER A 228 -15.55 -20.92 -9.80
CA SER A 228 -15.06 -20.88 -11.18
C SER A 228 -13.59 -21.29 -11.33
N SER A 229 -12.92 -21.72 -10.24
CA SER A 229 -11.49 -22.06 -10.18
C SER A 229 -10.54 -20.86 -10.39
N ASP A 230 -11.04 -19.64 -10.26
CA ASP A 230 -10.21 -18.44 -10.23
C ASP A 230 -9.47 -18.36 -8.89
N THR A 231 -8.23 -17.87 -8.90
CA THR A 231 -7.46 -17.67 -7.67
C THR A 231 -8.08 -16.54 -6.87
N VAL A 232 -8.36 -16.78 -5.59
CA VAL A 232 -8.92 -15.78 -4.68
C VAL A 232 -8.01 -15.62 -3.48
N ILE A 233 -7.77 -14.38 -3.07
CA ILE A 233 -6.97 -14.09 -1.88
C ILE A 233 -7.87 -13.90 -0.68
N HIS A 234 -7.60 -14.70 0.35
CA HIS A 234 -8.16 -14.54 1.68
C HIS A 234 -7.11 -13.94 2.61
N ILE A 235 -7.53 -13.08 3.51
CA ILE A 235 -6.74 -12.53 4.61
C ILE A 235 -7.40 -12.99 5.89
N TRP A 236 -6.61 -13.64 6.73
CA TRP A 236 -7.04 -14.23 7.98
C TRP A 236 -6.45 -13.40 9.13
N PRO A 237 -7.19 -12.41 9.68
CA PRO A 237 -6.74 -11.66 10.85
C PRO A 237 -6.51 -12.64 12.00
N ARG A 238 -5.47 -12.44 12.81
CA ARG A 238 -5.17 -13.44 13.84
C ARG A 238 -6.00 -13.21 15.10
N ARG A 239 -6.34 -11.95 15.36
CA ARG A 239 -6.98 -11.44 16.57
C ARG A 239 -7.65 -10.11 16.30
N PHE A 240 -8.44 -9.61 17.24
CA PHE A 240 -9.16 -8.35 17.07
C PHE A 240 -8.23 -7.16 16.88
N GLU A 241 -7.07 -7.13 17.52
CA GLU A 241 -6.11 -6.02 17.38
C GLU A 241 -5.46 -5.93 16.00
N ASP A 242 -5.58 -6.98 15.18
CA ASP A 242 -5.16 -6.92 13.78
C ASP A 242 -6.22 -6.21 12.90
N LEU A 243 -7.38 -5.86 13.46
CA LEU A 243 -8.49 -5.16 12.82
C LEU A 243 -8.58 -3.74 13.38
N VAL A 244 -8.51 -2.74 12.49
CA VAL A 244 -8.61 -1.34 12.88
C VAL A 244 -9.74 -0.70 12.08
N ASP A 245 -10.83 -0.34 12.76
CA ASP A 245 -11.91 0.45 12.17
C ASP A 245 -11.34 1.79 11.69
N THR A 246 -11.52 2.06 10.39
CA THR A 246 -11.14 3.33 9.76
C THR A 246 -12.35 4.05 9.19
N SER A 247 -13.55 3.67 9.61
CA SER A 247 -14.78 4.34 9.20
C SER A 247 -14.74 5.79 9.64
N ASP A 248 -15.13 6.68 8.75
CA ASP A 248 -15.25 8.09 9.09
C ASP A 248 -16.26 8.24 10.23
N PRO A 249 -16.02 9.13 11.20
CA PRO A 249 -17.02 9.43 12.21
C PRO A 249 -18.31 9.88 11.53
N SER A 250 -19.44 9.63 12.17
CA SER A 250 -20.72 10.18 11.70
C SER A 250 -20.59 11.69 11.60
N ASP A 251 -20.68 12.24 10.38
CA ASP A 251 -20.45 13.67 10.10
C ASP A 251 -21.32 14.54 11.03
N PRO A 252 -20.72 15.22 12.03
CA PRO A 252 -21.47 16.06 12.95
C PRO A 252 -21.78 17.44 12.32
N SER A 253 -21.26 17.72 11.12
CA SER A 253 -21.09 19.06 10.59
C SER A 253 -21.84 19.27 9.27
N ASN A 254 -22.63 20.35 9.19
CA ASN A 254 -23.22 20.82 7.93
C ASN A 254 -22.25 21.78 7.20
N LEU A 255 -21.02 21.31 6.93
CA LEU A 255 -20.01 22.10 6.21
C LEU A 255 -20.50 22.54 4.83
N GLY A 256 -21.49 21.81 4.28
CA GLY A 256 -22.12 21.98 2.99
C GLY A 256 -21.15 22.04 1.82
N LYS A 257 -21.52 22.74 0.74
CA LYS A 257 -20.77 22.71 -0.51
C LYS A 257 -19.43 23.45 -0.39
N THR A 258 -18.38 22.85 -0.93
CA THR A 258 -17.06 23.47 -1.12
C THR A 258 -16.50 24.11 0.17
N PRO A 259 -16.37 23.35 1.27
CA PRO A 259 -15.81 23.87 2.53
C PRO A 259 -14.31 24.17 2.45
N VAL A 260 -13.65 23.67 1.42
CA VAL A 260 -12.25 23.90 1.09
C VAL A 260 -12.13 24.13 -0.41
N ILE A 261 -11.22 25.01 -0.80
CA ILE A 261 -10.81 25.24 -2.18
C ILE A 261 -9.30 25.08 -2.35
N ILE A 262 -8.88 24.56 -3.50
CA ILE A 262 -7.48 24.43 -3.92
C ILE A 262 -7.02 25.78 -4.49
N THR A 263 -5.94 26.31 -3.94
CA THR A 263 -5.43 27.65 -4.27
C THR A 263 -4.05 27.64 -4.92
N GLY A 264 -3.36 26.50 -4.92
CA GLY A 264 -2.16 26.34 -5.72
C GLY A 264 -1.37 25.09 -5.38
N PHE A 265 -0.31 24.85 -6.13
CA PHE A 265 0.54 23.66 -5.96
C PHE A 265 1.92 23.82 -6.59
N VAL A 266 2.84 22.94 -6.20
CA VAL A 266 4.15 22.75 -6.82
C VAL A 266 4.26 21.30 -7.31
N ASN A 267 4.41 21.12 -8.62
CA ASN A 267 4.52 19.82 -9.28
C ASN A 267 5.91 19.55 -9.90
N ASP A 268 6.82 20.53 -9.85
CA ASP A 268 8.14 20.47 -10.48
C ASP A 268 9.07 21.42 -9.70
N ALA A 269 9.44 20.99 -8.50
CA ALA A 269 10.20 21.80 -7.55
C ALA A 269 11.67 21.85 -7.98
N LYS A 270 12.30 23.03 -7.86
CA LYS A 270 13.64 23.21 -8.41
C LYS A 270 14.68 22.28 -7.78
N GLY A 271 15.32 21.48 -8.61
CA GLY A 271 16.42 20.57 -8.31
C GLY A 271 16.00 19.17 -7.87
N ALA A 272 14.84 19.01 -7.24
CA ALA A 272 14.31 17.70 -6.85
C ALA A 272 12.84 17.79 -6.44
N ASP A 273 12.04 16.82 -6.91
CA ASP A 273 10.64 16.68 -6.52
C ASP A 273 10.47 15.91 -5.22
N GLY A 274 11.26 14.86 -4.99
CA GLY A 274 11.10 13.94 -3.87
C GLY A 274 11.00 14.63 -2.50
N ASN A 275 9.81 14.58 -1.91
CA ASN A 275 9.40 15.22 -0.67
C ASN A 275 9.36 16.76 -0.67
N TYR A 276 9.34 17.39 -1.85
CA TYR A 276 9.28 18.84 -2.04
C TYR A 276 8.01 19.34 -2.73
N GLU A 277 7.19 18.45 -3.28
CA GLU A 277 5.87 18.82 -3.82
C GLU A 277 4.88 19.06 -2.67
N TYR A 278 4.02 20.06 -2.86
CA TYR A 278 2.95 20.39 -1.91
C TYR A 278 1.79 21.10 -2.61
N PHE A 279 0.66 21.10 -1.91
CA PHE A 279 -0.60 21.66 -2.36
C PHE A 279 -1.09 22.64 -1.30
N GLN A 280 -1.59 23.77 -1.76
CA GLN A 280 -2.13 24.84 -0.94
C GLN A 280 -3.65 24.88 -1.09
N PHE A 281 -4.31 25.06 0.05
CA PHE A 281 -5.75 25.12 0.16
C PHE A 281 -6.15 26.34 0.98
N MET A 282 -7.40 26.76 0.86
CA MET A 282 -8.04 27.72 1.74
C MET A 282 -9.37 27.14 2.24
N ALA A 283 -9.63 27.25 3.55
CA ALA A 283 -10.92 26.88 4.10
C ALA A 283 -11.95 28.00 3.84
N THR A 284 -13.15 27.64 3.40
CA THR A 284 -14.24 28.60 3.16
C THR A 284 -15.22 28.68 4.35
N THR A 285 -15.00 27.81 5.33
CA THR A 285 -15.66 27.70 6.63
C THR A 285 -14.62 27.26 7.66
N ASP A 286 -14.92 27.40 8.95
CA ASP A 286 -14.08 26.80 10.00
C ASP A 286 -14.14 25.27 9.91
N ILE A 287 -12.98 24.61 10.05
CA ILE A 287 -12.84 23.16 9.96
C ILE A 287 -12.02 22.65 11.14
N ASN A 288 -12.55 21.64 11.82
CA ASN A 288 -11.81 20.77 12.72
C ASN A 288 -11.68 19.38 12.07
N PHE A 289 -10.47 19.00 11.66
CA PHE A 289 -10.21 17.74 10.97
C PHE A 289 -10.35 16.50 11.87
N GLU A 290 -10.37 16.68 13.20
CA GLU A 290 -10.66 15.59 14.15
C GLU A 290 -12.16 15.25 14.20
N GLU A 291 -13.02 16.26 13.98
CA GLU A 291 -14.47 16.11 13.98
C GLU A 291 -15.00 15.70 12.60
N THR A 292 -14.47 16.33 11.55
CA THR A 292 -14.82 16.03 10.16
C THR A 292 -13.53 15.79 9.38
N PRO A 293 -13.08 14.53 9.27
CA PRO A 293 -11.88 14.20 8.51
C PRO A 293 -12.00 14.55 7.04
N PHE A 294 -10.87 14.84 6.41
CA PHE A 294 -10.76 15.05 4.97
C PHE A 294 -9.68 14.14 4.39
N SER A 295 -9.64 14.04 3.07
CA SER A 295 -8.50 13.47 2.38
C SER A 295 -8.13 14.26 1.13
N VAL A 296 -6.84 14.31 0.83
CA VAL A 296 -6.30 14.86 -0.43
C VAL A 296 -5.76 13.72 -1.25
N ILE A 297 -6.15 13.63 -2.51
CA ILE A 297 -5.63 12.65 -3.46
C ILE A 297 -5.01 13.35 -4.66
N THR A 298 -3.78 12.99 -4.99
CA THR A 298 -3.16 13.39 -6.26
C THR A 298 -3.34 12.30 -7.31
N CYS A 299 -3.23 12.66 -8.59
CA CYS A 299 -3.12 11.69 -9.66
C CYS A 299 -2.02 12.02 -10.69
N THR A 300 -1.43 10.96 -11.24
CA THR A 300 -0.50 11.00 -12.37
C THR A 300 -0.93 9.96 -13.41
N ASN A 301 -0.95 10.37 -14.69
CA ASN A 301 -1.55 9.57 -15.76
C ASN A 301 -0.62 9.41 -16.96
N ALA A 302 0.67 9.21 -16.67
CA ALA A 302 1.62 8.71 -17.66
C ALA A 302 1.14 7.37 -18.24
N GLY A 303 1.41 7.11 -19.51
CA GLY A 303 0.99 5.87 -20.18
C GLY A 303 1.50 4.59 -19.50
N THR A 304 2.58 4.66 -18.72
CA THR A 304 3.16 3.52 -17.99
C THR A 304 2.69 3.44 -16.53
N ALA A 305 1.88 4.38 -16.04
CA ALA A 305 1.45 4.40 -14.65
C ALA A 305 0.57 3.18 -14.35
N ALA A 306 0.95 2.42 -13.32
CA ALA A 306 0.24 1.23 -12.88
C ALA A 306 -0.61 1.53 -11.63
N PRO A 307 -1.77 0.88 -11.44
CA PRO A 307 -2.38 -0.14 -12.30
C PRO A 307 -3.03 0.44 -13.57
N ASN A 308 -3.35 -0.41 -14.56
CA ASN A 308 -4.00 0.00 -15.82
C ASN A 308 -3.15 0.88 -16.74
N ALA A 309 -1.89 0.50 -16.97
CA ALA A 309 -1.00 1.18 -17.93
C ALA A 309 -1.69 1.34 -19.31
N GLY A 310 -1.66 2.55 -19.84
CA GLY A 310 -2.24 2.92 -21.12
C GLY A 310 -3.77 3.10 -21.13
N ALA A 311 -4.43 2.95 -19.97
CA ALA A 311 -5.88 3.04 -19.85
C ALA A 311 -6.34 4.04 -18.76
N ALA A 312 -7.62 4.34 -18.74
CA ALA A 312 -8.27 5.11 -17.68
C ALA A 312 -8.11 4.42 -16.29
N PRO A 313 -8.15 5.19 -15.18
CA PRO A 313 -8.04 4.64 -13.83
C PRO A 313 -9.18 3.64 -13.56
N GLY A 314 -8.84 2.44 -13.04
CA GLY A 314 -9.82 1.39 -12.77
C GLY A 314 -10.89 1.78 -11.76
N ALA A 315 -10.51 2.52 -10.71
CA ALA A 315 -11.39 2.95 -9.61
C ALA A 315 -11.34 4.48 -9.40
N GLY A 316 -11.05 5.24 -10.47
CA GLY A 316 -10.93 6.70 -10.40
C GLY A 316 -9.88 7.15 -9.37
N TRP A 317 -10.28 8.04 -8.46
CA TRP A 317 -9.42 8.54 -7.37
C TRP A 317 -8.98 7.45 -6.38
N ALA A 318 -9.72 6.34 -6.28
CA ALA A 318 -9.39 5.23 -5.39
C ALA A 318 -8.43 4.22 -6.04
N THR A 319 -7.88 4.47 -7.24
CA THR A 319 -7.13 3.45 -8.00
C THR A 319 -5.85 2.96 -7.31
N GLY A 320 -5.10 3.85 -6.66
CA GLY A 320 -3.84 3.54 -5.96
C GLY A 320 -2.66 3.24 -6.87
N GLY A 321 -1.70 2.46 -6.37
CA GLY A 321 -0.44 2.16 -7.04
C GLY A 321 0.38 3.40 -7.36
N GLY A 322 1.00 3.43 -8.54
CA GLY A 322 1.69 4.61 -9.07
C GLY A 322 0.78 5.63 -9.76
N ARG A 323 -0.56 5.54 -9.60
CA ARG A 323 -1.52 6.46 -10.26
C ARG A 323 -2.10 7.51 -9.36
N THR A 324 -2.50 7.13 -8.16
CA THR A 324 -3.10 8.06 -7.20
C THR A 324 -2.47 7.89 -5.83
N TYR A 325 -2.28 9.00 -5.10
CA TYR A 325 -1.65 8.99 -3.79
C TYR A 325 -2.48 9.81 -2.80
N LYS A 326 -2.79 9.24 -1.63
CA LYS A 326 -3.70 9.86 -0.65
C LYS A 326 -2.99 10.34 0.62
N PHE A 327 -3.48 11.46 1.14
CA PHE A 327 -3.21 12.01 2.46
C PHE A 327 -4.51 12.07 3.25
N ASN A 328 -4.54 11.51 4.46
CA ASN A 328 -5.65 11.68 5.41
C ASN A 328 -5.38 12.90 6.30
N LEU A 329 -6.40 13.75 6.45
CA LEU A 329 -6.40 14.96 7.26
C LEU A 329 -7.35 14.71 8.43
N ASN A 330 -6.79 14.22 9.54
CA ASN A 330 -7.55 13.74 10.70
C ASN A 330 -7.30 14.57 11.96
N THR A 331 -6.47 15.61 11.87
CA THR A 331 -6.04 16.42 13.01
C THR A 331 -5.83 17.87 12.60
N GLY A 332 -6.05 18.80 13.53
CA GLY A 332 -5.80 20.22 13.33
C GLY A 332 -7.05 21.02 12.98
N ILE A 333 -6.93 22.33 13.14
CA ILE A 333 -8.02 23.30 12.95
C ILE A 333 -7.56 24.39 11.98
N VAL A 334 -8.42 24.73 11.03
CA VAL A 334 -8.23 25.82 10.07
C VAL A 334 -9.45 26.72 10.12
N SER A 335 -9.23 28.01 10.26
CA SER A 335 -10.31 29.00 10.24
C SER A 335 -10.72 29.36 8.81
N LYS A 336 -11.96 29.82 8.63
CA LYS A 336 -12.43 30.41 7.38
C LYS A 336 -11.44 31.48 6.87
N GLY A 337 -11.05 31.38 5.60
CA GLY A 337 -10.09 32.27 4.94
C GLY A 337 -8.61 31.96 5.22
N GLU A 338 -8.31 31.02 6.10
CA GLU A 338 -6.94 30.64 6.42
C GLU A 338 -6.40 29.64 5.37
N PHE A 339 -5.15 29.88 4.94
CA PHE A 339 -4.42 28.96 4.07
C PHE A 339 -3.85 27.77 4.86
N PHE A 340 -3.82 26.61 4.22
CA PHE A 340 -3.17 25.43 4.78
C PHE A 340 -2.56 24.55 3.69
N TYR A 341 -1.70 23.62 4.12
CA TYR A 341 -0.79 22.87 3.25
C TYR A 341 -0.81 21.37 3.51
N VAL A 342 -0.68 20.61 2.43
CA VAL A 342 -0.48 19.15 2.43
C VAL A 342 0.62 18.79 1.43
N GLY A 343 1.48 17.81 1.74
CA GLY A 343 2.49 17.35 0.79
C GLY A 343 3.71 16.68 1.41
N GLY A 344 4.87 16.92 0.82
CA GLY A 344 6.15 16.37 1.26
C GLY A 344 6.62 16.91 2.62
N ASN A 345 7.36 16.09 3.35
CA ASN A 345 7.80 16.41 4.72
C ASN A 345 8.93 17.44 4.80
N ASN A 346 9.59 17.80 3.69
CA ASN A 346 10.71 18.76 3.73
C ASN A 346 10.25 20.20 3.96
N LYS A 347 8.99 20.54 3.65
CA LYS A 347 8.38 21.87 3.88
C LYS A 347 9.26 23.03 3.39
N ARG A 348 9.76 22.92 2.16
CA ARG A 348 10.55 23.97 1.51
C ARG A 348 9.74 24.63 0.40
N ILE A 349 9.95 25.94 0.20
CA ILE A 349 9.18 26.71 -0.78
C ILE A 349 9.38 26.19 -2.21
N ASN A 350 10.62 25.85 -2.59
CA ASN A 350 11.00 25.51 -3.96
C ASN A 350 12.22 24.57 -4.00
N GLY A 351 12.03 23.31 -3.60
CA GLY A 351 13.07 22.29 -3.65
C GLY A 351 14.21 22.44 -2.62
N PRO A 352 15.29 21.65 -2.75
CA PRO A 352 16.42 21.67 -1.82
C PRO A 352 17.05 23.07 -1.66
N ASN A 353 17.52 23.38 -0.45
CA ASN A 353 18.21 24.64 -0.13
C ASN A 353 17.40 25.93 -0.32
N SER A 354 16.07 25.84 -0.45
CA SER A 354 15.17 27.00 -0.47
C SER A 354 14.61 27.33 0.91
N THR A 355 13.89 28.45 1.04
CA THR A 355 13.23 28.90 2.28
C THR A 355 12.46 27.77 2.95
N ASN A 356 12.67 27.60 4.26
CA ASN A 356 11.87 26.71 5.08
C ASN A 356 10.52 27.38 5.38
N ILE A 357 9.42 26.72 5.01
CA ILE A 357 8.05 27.19 5.20
C ILE A 357 7.30 26.35 6.23
N ALA A 358 8.02 25.67 7.14
CA ALA A 358 7.43 24.87 8.20
C ALA A 358 6.58 25.68 9.21
N ASN A 359 6.69 27.01 9.19
CA ASN A 359 5.84 27.92 9.96
C ASN A 359 4.43 28.12 9.36
N GLY A 360 4.18 27.68 8.13
CA GLY A 360 2.83 27.64 7.55
C GLY A 360 1.94 26.60 8.24
N LYS A 361 0.62 26.64 7.98
CA LYS A 361 -0.30 25.64 8.53
C LYS A 361 -0.24 24.34 7.74
N TRP A 362 0.65 23.43 8.13
CA TRP A 362 0.74 22.09 7.55
C TRP A 362 -0.18 21.11 8.27
N ILE A 363 -1.26 20.68 7.61
CA ILE A 363 -2.22 19.73 8.20
C ILE A 363 -1.70 18.29 8.10
N ARG A 364 -1.08 17.94 6.97
CA ARG A 364 -0.53 16.59 6.76
C ARG A 364 0.73 16.64 5.91
N THR A 365 1.75 15.90 6.32
CA THR A 365 2.92 15.63 5.48
C THR A 365 3.30 14.16 5.53
N ILE A 366 3.76 13.62 4.41
CA ILE A 366 4.29 12.26 4.31
C ILE A 366 5.68 12.31 3.67
N THR A 367 6.59 11.44 4.11
CA THR A 367 7.86 11.18 3.41
C THR A 367 7.58 10.22 2.25
N TYR A 368 6.87 10.72 1.24
CA TYR A 368 6.25 9.89 0.20
C TYR A 368 7.25 9.12 -0.67
N THR A 369 8.55 9.48 -0.66
CA THR A 369 9.60 8.70 -1.32
C THR A 369 9.84 7.33 -0.72
N THR A 370 9.42 7.11 0.53
CA THR A 370 9.64 5.86 1.27
C THR A 370 8.37 5.32 1.93
N THR A 371 7.27 6.04 1.84
CA THR A 371 6.03 5.72 2.53
C THR A 371 4.88 5.76 1.53
N ALA A 372 4.09 4.68 1.48
CA ALA A 372 2.85 4.63 0.73
C ALA A 372 1.88 5.73 1.21
N GLY A 373 0.91 6.09 0.37
CA GLY A 373 -0.16 6.98 0.78
C GLY A 373 -1.03 6.35 1.86
N ASP A 374 -1.92 7.14 2.46
CA ASP A 374 -2.78 6.72 3.57
C ASP A 374 -3.88 5.73 3.10
N GLY A 375 -3.48 4.52 2.70
CA GLY A 375 -4.31 3.45 2.14
C GLY A 375 -4.53 3.48 0.63
N ILE A 376 -4.11 4.56 -0.06
CA ILE A 376 -4.15 4.67 -1.53
C ILE A 376 -2.80 5.22 -2.02
N GLY A 377 -2.14 4.46 -2.88
CA GLY A 377 -0.91 4.85 -3.58
C GLY A 377 0.36 4.27 -2.98
N ASP A 378 1.30 3.87 -3.85
CA ASP A 378 2.61 3.38 -3.44
C ASP A 378 3.57 4.55 -3.14
N ALA A 379 4.70 4.26 -2.47
CA ALA A 379 5.77 5.24 -2.33
C ALA A 379 6.25 5.70 -3.72
N SER A 380 6.48 7.00 -3.89
CA SER A 380 6.78 7.61 -5.18
C SER A 380 7.94 8.60 -5.12
N ALA A 381 8.69 8.73 -6.22
CA ALA A 381 9.70 9.78 -6.36
C ALA A 381 9.09 11.16 -6.64
N GLY A 382 7.82 11.20 -7.07
CA GLY A 382 7.03 12.41 -7.32
C GLY A 382 5.53 12.13 -7.31
N LEU A 383 4.73 13.02 -6.73
CA LEU A 383 3.28 12.87 -6.56
C LEU A 383 2.50 13.39 -7.76
N LEU A 384 3.07 14.35 -8.48
CA LEU A 384 2.48 15.04 -9.61
C LEU A 384 3.34 14.87 -10.86
N PRO A 385 2.74 14.81 -12.06
CA PRO A 385 3.53 14.75 -13.29
C PRO A 385 4.27 16.08 -13.56
N ASN A 386 5.56 15.97 -13.87
CA ASN A 386 6.43 17.08 -14.29
C ASN A 386 6.82 17.02 -15.78
N SER A 387 6.29 16.04 -16.53
CA SER A 387 6.70 15.75 -17.92
C SER A 387 5.61 16.05 -18.96
N GLY A 388 4.63 16.88 -18.61
CA GLY A 388 3.48 17.20 -19.47
C GLY A 388 2.37 16.15 -19.50
N ASN A 389 2.46 15.06 -18.74
CA ASN A 389 1.32 14.15 -18.55
C ASN A 389 0.21 14.83 -17.76
N ALA A 390 -1.03 14.39 -17.96
CA ALA A 390 -2.16 14.89 -17.19
C ALA A 390 -2.06 14.45 -15.72
N GLY A 391 -2.27 15.39 -14.82
CA GLY A 391 -2.31 15.18 -13.38
C GLY A 391 -3.42 15.99 -12.73
N GLY A 392 -3.64 15.76 -11.46
CA GLY A 392 -4.68 16.45 -10.72
C GLY A 392 -4.52 16.33 -9.22
N ILE A 393 -5.23 17.21 -8.52
CA ILE A 393 -5.32 17.26 -7.06
C ILE A 393 -6.82 17.35 -6.75
N ALA A 394 -7.29 16.48 -5.87
CA ALA A 394 -8.67 16.47 -5.40
C ALA A 394 -8.68 16.43 -3.87
N ILE A 395 -9.64 17.13 -3.28
CA ILE A 395 -9.89 17.08 -1.84
C ILE A 395 -11.31 16.55 -1.59
N PHE A 396 -11.45 15.67 -0.60
CA PHE A 396 -12.68 14.98 -0.24
C PHE A 396 -13.00 15.21 1.23
N THR A 397 -14.28 15.26 1.57
CA THR A 397 -14.73 14.98 2.93
C THR A 397 -14.62 13.47 3.19
N GLY A 398 -14.23 13.12 4.41
CA GLY A 398 -13.91 11.76 4.79
C GLY A 398 -12.56 11.27 4.28
N THR A 399 -12.13 10.15 4.85
CA THR A 399 -10.90 9.44 4.51
C THR A 399 -11.16 8.17 3.68
N ASN A 400 -12.41 7.71 3.63
CA ASN A 400 -12.78 6.48 2.94
C ASN A 400 -13.22 6.77 1.51
N ILE A 401 -12.25 6.74 0.61
CA ILE A 401 -12.45 7.05 -0.80
C ILE A 401 -12.68 5.78 -1.60
N THR A 402 -13.76 5.78 -2.37
CA THR A 402 -14.17 4.69 -3.25
C THR A 402 -14.33 5.20 -4.69
N GLU A 403 -14.59 4.31 -5.64
CA GLU A 403 -14.84 4.68 -7.05
C GLU A 403 -16.03 5.65 -7.25
N SER A 404 -16.96 5.70 -6.29
CA SER A 404 -18.13 6.57 -6.33
C SER A 404 -17.93 7.89 -5.59
N SER A 405 -16.83 8.04 -4.85
CA SER A 405 -16.56 9.27 -4.09
C SER A 405 -16.37 10.46 -5.03
N VAL A 406 -17.01 11.58 -4.69
CA VAL A 406 -16.91 12.84 -5.42
C VAL A 406 -16.14 13.82 -4.53
N PRO A 407 -15.10 14.48 -5.05
CA PRO A 407 -14.36 15.46 -4.25
C PRO A 407 -15.23 16.70 -3.96
N VAL A 408 -14.86 17.47 -2.95
CA VAL A 408 -15.46 18.80 -2.71
C VAL A 408 -14.83 19.88 -3.57
N ASP A 409 -13.59 19.67 -4.01
CA ASP A 409 -12.91 20.52 -4.99
C ASP A 409 -11.81 19.73 -5.74
N VAL A 410 -11.55 20.13 -6.98
CA VAL A 410 -10.58 19.47 -7.87
C VAL A 410 -9.92 20.45 -8.81
N VAL A 411 -8.65 20.20 -9.13
CA VAL A 411 -7.93 20.86 -10.22
C VAL A 411 -7.20 19.82 -11.07
N PHE A 412 -7.22 20.01 -12.39
CA PHE A 412 -6.44 19.22 -13.33
C PHE A 412 -5.47 20.10 -14.10
N PHE A 413 -4.30 19.54 -14.39
CA PHE A 413 -3.25 20.20 -15.14
C PHE A 413 -2.50 19.22 -16.04
N GLY A 414 -1.70 19.76 -16.97
CA GLY A 414 -0.84 18.97 -17.83
C GLY A 414 -1.39 18.79 -19.24
N GLY A 415 -1.20 17.58 -19.78
CA GLY A 415 -1.50 17.26 -21.18
C GLY A 415 -2.98 17.02 -21.47
N THR A 416 -3.36 17.15 -22.75
CA THR A 416 -4.75 17.01 -23.22
C THR A 416 -5.13 15.59 -23.67
N GLY A 417 -4.27 14.61 -23.40
CA GLY A 417 -4.54 13.20 -23.73
C GLY A 417 -5.66 12.63 -22.86
N LYS A 418 -6.69 12.07 -23.49
CA LYS A 418 -7.89 11.56 -22.79
C LYS A 418 -7.81 10.10 -22.34
N THR A 419 -7.11 9.27 -23.10
CA THR A 419 -7.15 7.80 -22.96
C THR A 419 -6.76 7.30 -21.57
N THR A 420 -5.82 7.98 -20.91
CA THR A 420 -5.39 7.63 -19.54
C THR A 420 -6.21 8.34 -18.45
N MET A 421 -7.18 9.18 -18.81
CA MET A 421 -7.98 9.96 -17.86
C MET A 421 -9.41 9.45 -17.75
N VAL A 422 -10.01 9.03 -18.86
CA VAL A 422 -11.43 8.67 -18.94
C VAL A 422 -11.68 7.58 -19.98
N ASP A 423 -12.57 6.66 -19.64
CA ASP A 423 -13.14 5.65 -20.51
C ASP A 423 -14.66 5.67 -20.28
N GLU A 424 -15.34 6.50 -21.08
CA GLU A 424 -16.77 6.75 -20.97
C GLU A 424 -17.60 5.49 -21.23
N ALA A 425 -17.13 4.62 -22.13
CA ALA A 425 -17.83 3.39 -22.49
C ALA A 425 -17.94 2.41 -21.33
N ASN A 426 -16.93 2.39 -20.45
CA ASN A 426 -16.90 1.54 -19.26
C ASN A 426 -17.19 2.30 -17.96
N GLY A 427 -17.56 3.59 -18.05
CA GLY A 427 -17.87 4.40 -16.87
C GLY A 427 -16.69 4.61 -15.93
N ARG A 428 -15.46 4.72 -16.46
CA ARG A 428 -14.23 4.87 -15.67
C ARG A 428 -13.62 6.25 -15.88
N GLY A 429 -13.14 6.86 -14.80
CA GLY A 429 -12.45 8.14 -14.87
C GLY A 429 -12.33 8.80 -13.50
N TYR A 430 -11.76 9.99 -13.47
CA TYR A 430 -11.70 10.81 -12.26
C TYR A 430 -12.99 11.60 -12.11
N ARG A 431 -13.71 11.36 -11.01
CA ARG A 431 -14.95 12.08 -10.70
C ARG A 431 -14.69 13.54 -10.40
N ILE A 432 -15.62 14.40 -10.80
CA ILE A 432 -15.56 15.85 -10.63
C ILE A 432 -16.71 16.36 -9.76
N PRO A 433 -16.49 17.42 -8.96
CA PRO A 433 -17.56 18.12 -8.25
C PRO A 433 -18.34 19.04 -9.20
N GLU A 434 -19.43 19.59 -8.67
CA GLU A 434 -19.93 20.89 -9.14
C GLU A 434 -18.98 21.99 -8.67
N SER A 435 -18.38 22.73 -9.61
CA SER A 435 -17.36 23.75 -9.35
C SER A 435 -17.40 24.85 -10.41
N ASP A 436 -16.43 25.76 -10.38
CA ASP A 436 -16.28 26.82 -11.38
C ASP A 436 -16.01 26.34 -12.81
N HIS A 437 -15.28 25.22 -12.97
CA HIS A 437 -14.87 24.72 -14.29
C HIS A 437 -15.45 23.35 -14.66
N TYR A 438 -16.06 22.67 -13.69
CA TYR A 438 -16.54 21.30 -13.85
C TYR A 438 -17.96 21.17 -13.30
N GLY A 439 -18.79 20.37 -13.97
CA GLY A 439 -20.14 20.05 -13.55
C GLY A 439 -20.50 18.59 -13.86
N PRO A 440 -21.09 17.83 -12.91
CA PRO A 440 -21.43 16.41 -13.10
C PRO A 440 -22.63 16.19 -14.03
N VAL A 441 -23.32 17.26 -14.40
CA VAL A 441 -24.43 17.27 -15.36
C VAL A 441 -24.16 18.36 -16.40
N ASP A 442 -24.41 18.05 -17.66
CA ASP A 442 -24.36 19.01 -18.75
C ASP A 442 -25.55 19.96 -18.66
N SER A 443 -25.29 21.26 -18.53
CA SER A 443 -26.31 22.29 -18.37
C SER A 443 -27.25 22.40 -19.58
N ASP A 444 -26.75 22.07 -20.77
CA ASP A 444 -27.50 22.23 -22.02
C ASP A 444 -28.35 20.99 -22.32
N THR A 445 -27.80 19.81 -22.04
CA THR A 445 -28.45 18.53 -22.40
C THR A 445 -29.11 17.80 -21.23
N GLY A 446 -28.76 18.14 -19.99
CA GLY A 446 -29.20 17.45 -18.78
C GLY A 446 -28.58 16.06 -18.59
N ASN A 447 -27.64 15.65 -19.45
CA ASN A 447 -26.99 14.36 -19.37
C ASN A 447 -25.91 14.33 -18.28
N GLY A 448 -25.76 13.19 -17.61
CA GLY A 448 -24.67 12.98 -16.66
C GLY A 448 -23.31 12.97 -17.36
N GLN A 449 -22.37 13.75 -16.83
CA GLN A 449 -20.97 13.81 -17.25
C GLN A 449 -20.06 13.79 -16.01
N PRO A 450 -20.07 12.72 -15.21
CA PRO A 450 -19.43 12.70 -13.89
C PRO A 450 -17.90 12.74 -13.93
N PHE A 451 -17.24 12.68 -15.09
CA PHE A 451 -15.79 12.56 -15.20
C PHE A 451 -15.12 13.75 -15.87
N PHE A 452 -13.86 13.99 -15.49
CA PHE A 452 -12.96 14.87 -16.22
C PHE A 452 -12.75 14.35 -17.66
N TYR A 453 -12.71 15.26 -18.64
CA TYR A 453 -12.69 15.02 -20.09
C TYR A 453 -13.92 14.35 -20.72
N GLN A 454 -14.99 14.16 -19.94
CA GLN A 454 -16.31 13.78 -20.44
C GLN A 454 -17.17 15.02 -20.71
N GLY A 455 -17.86 15.04 -21.85
CA GLY A 455 -18.77 16.14 -22.21
C GLY A 455 -18.08 17.51 -22.22
N THR A 456 -18.60 18.45 -21.44
CA THR A 456 -18.11 19.83 -21.33
C THR A 456 -16.99 20.00 -20.29
N ASN A 457 -16.65 18.96 -19.51
CA ASN A 457 -15.61 18.98 -18.48
C ASN A 457 -14.19 18.95 -19.08
N MET A 458 -13.82 20.01 -19.81
CA MET A 458 -12.63 20.07 -20.65
C MET A 458 -11.53 20.99 -20.13
N TYR A 459 -11.80 21.79 -19.09
CA TYR A 459 -10.84 22.75 -18.54
C TYR A 459 -9.61 22.05 -17.94
N VAL A 460 -8.42 22.45 -18.36
CA VAL A 460 -7.14 21.92 -17.85
C VAL A 460 -6.12 23.05 -17.80
N ILE A 461 -5.37 23.14 -16.70
CA ILE A 461 -4.25 24.07 -16.59
C ILE A 461 -3.09 23.53 -17.46
N PRO A 462 -2.51 24.30 -18.38
CA PRO A 462 -1.47 23.79 -19.26
C PRO A 462 -0.21 23.40 -18.49
N HIS A 463 0.55 22.45 -19.03
CA HIS A 463 1.89 22.18 -18.53
C HIS A 463 2.84 23.35 -18.83
N GLN A 464 3.65 23.74 -17.85
CA GLN A 464 4.70 24.73 -18.01
C GLN A 464 5.96 24.14 -18.66
N ASN A 465 6.66 24.96 -19.45
CA ASN A 465 7.94 24.62 -20.05
C ASN A 465 8.89 25.83 -19.96
N PRO A 466 10.21 25.63 -19.79
CA PRO A 466 10.90 24.37 -19.57
C PRO A 466 10.66 23.74 -18.17
N ALA A 467 11.02 22.47 -17.99
CA ALA A 467 10.97 21.78 -16.70
C ALA A 467 12.01 22.33 -15.70
N ASP A 468 11.88 21.96 -14.43
CA ASP A 468 12.78 22.26 -13.31
C ASP A 468 12.95 23.76 -13.02
N GLN A 469 11.93 24.56 -13.33
CA GLN A 469 11.95 26.00 -13.07
C GLN A 469 11.64 26.35 -11.62
N GLY A 470 10.92 25.48 -10.91
CA GLY A 470 10.46 25.76 -9.56
C GLY A 470 9.31 26.77 -9.54
N ILE A 471 8.20 26.40 -10.17
CA ILE A 471 7.01 27.22 -10.31
C ILE A 471 5.99 26.84 -9.25
N PHE A 472 5.36 27.84 -8.64
CA PHE A 472 4.11 27.68 -7.91
C PHE A 472 2.96 28.01 -8.87
N VAL A 473 2.11 27.02 -9.15
CA VAL A 473 0.89 27.26 -9.92
C VAL A 473 -0.11 27.90 -8.98
N LYS A 474 -0.24 29.23 -9.07
CA LYS A 474 -1.09 30.03 -8.21
C LYS A 474 -2.48 30.11 -8.83
N LEU A 475 -3.51 29.76 -8.07
CA LEU A 475 -4.90 29.74 -8.52
C LEU A 475 -5.68 30.86 -7.84
N GLY A 476 -6.46 31.59 -8.63
CA GLY A 476 -7.09 32.82 -8.19
C GLY A 476 -8.43 33.07 -8.84
N GLY A 477 -9.36 33.68 -8.10
CA GLY A 477 -10.72 33.96 -8.53
C GLY A 477 -11.48 34.70 -7.42
N VAL A 478 -12.79 34.83 -7.58
CA VAL A 478 -13.64 35.45 -6.55
C VAL A 478 -14.64 34.42 -6.06
N PHE A 479 -14.49 33.99 -4.81
CA PHE A 479 -15.37 33.01 -4.17
C PHE A 479 -16.27 33.70 -3.16
N ASN A 480 -17.58 33.52 -3.32
CA ASN A 480 -18.57 33.92 -2.33
C ASN A 480 -18.76 32.78 -1.31
N SER A 481 -18.33 33.04 -0.07
CA SER A 481 -18.38 32.07 1.02
C SER A 481 -19.76 31.88 1.65
N ALA A 482 -20.66 32.86 1.52
CA ALA A 482 -22.04 32.73 1.97
C ALA A 482 -22.84 31.84 1.02
N ASP A 483 -22.73 32.10 -0.29
CA ASP A 483 -23.42 31.33 -1.33
C ASP A 483 -22.68 30.04 -1.73
N ARG A 484 -21.43 29.88 -1.26
CA ARG A 484 -20.53 28.77 -1.56
C ARG A 484 -20.38 28.54 -3.07
N SER A 485 -20.10 29.62 -3.78
CA SER A 485 -20.03 29.64 -5.24
C SER A 485 -18.96 30.59 -5.75
N TRP A 486 -18.46 30.31 -6.96
CA TRP A 486 -17.52 31.17 -7.65
C TRP A 486 -18.27 32.26 -8.42
N LEU A 487 -18.01 33.53 -8.09
CA LEU A 487 -18.45 34.67 -8.89
C LEU A 487 -17.54 34.91 -10.09
N THR A 488 -16.26 34.58 -9.93
CA THR A 488 -15.28 34.57 -11.02
C THR A 488 -14.55 33.23 -10.96
N PRO A 489 -14.64 32.41 -12.02
CA PRO A 489 -13.93 31.13 -12.11
C PRO A 489 -12.43 31.30 -11.88
N ARG A 490 -11.78 30.24 -11.39
CA ARG A 490 -10.34 30.28 -11.13
C ARG A 490 -9.54 30.45 -12.40
N GLY A 491 -8.64 31.42 -12.41
CA GLY A 491 -7.51 31.49 -13.32
C GLY A 491 -6.29 30.80 -12.72
N TYR A 492 -5.21 30.78 -13.51
CA TYR A 492 -3.90 30.33 -13.07
C TYR A 492 -2.82 31.37 -13.39
N GLU A 493 -1.82 31.46 -12.52
CA GLU A 493 -0.57 32.19 -12.72
C GLU A 493 0.61 31.24 -12.46
N PHE A 494 1.56 31.18 -13.39
CA PHE A 494 2.81 30.46 -13.18
C PHE A 494 3.81 31.37 -12.45
N TYR A 495 3.73 31.37 -11.11
CA TYR A 495 4.61 32.17 -10.29
C TYR A 495 6.00 31.52 -10.19
N LEU A 496 7.00 32.15 -10.80
CA LEU A 496 8.39 31.68 -10.74
C LEU A 496 9.00 31.97 -9.37
N MET A 497 9.15 30.93 -8.56
CA MET A 497 9.74 31.06 -7.23
C MET A 497 11.27 31.16 -7.30
N THR A 498 11.85 31.87 -6.34
CA THR A 498 13.29 31.86 -6.05
C THR A 498 13.58 31.00 -4.83
N SER A 499 14.86 30.71 -4.55
CA SER A 499 15.23 30.01 -3.31
C SER A 499 14.91 30.81 -2.04
N THR A 500 14.64 32.12 -2.17
CA THR A 500 14.31 33.03 -1.07
C THR A 500 12.83 33.45 -1.04
N SER A 501 11.99 32.92 -1.94
CA SER A 501 10.54 33.15 -1.89
C SER A 501 9.95 32.71 -0.54
N THR A 502 8.83 33.30 -0.16
CA THR A 502 8.19 33.17 1.15
C THR A 502 6.73 32.72 1.01
N LEU A 503 6.08 32.40 2.12
CA LEU A 503 4.65 32.07 2.14
C LEU A 503 3.79 33.23 1.62
N THR A 504 4.12 34.47 2.00
CA THR A 504 3.39 35.66 1.57
C THR A 504 3.35 35.79 0.04
N ASP A 505 4.41 35.40 -0.66
CA ASP A 505 4.48 35.46 -2.13
C ASP A 505 3.44 34.54 -2.80
N ILE A 506 3.14 33.39 -2.17
CA ILE A 506 2.20 32.39 -2.71
C ILE A 506 0.79 32.48 -2.10
N GLU A 507 0.61 33.23 -1.00
CA GLU A 507 -0.68 33.44 -0.33
C GLU A 507 -1.42 34.72 -0.78
N SER A 508 -0.75 35.68 -1.45
CA SER A 508 -1.33 36.99 -1.75
C SER A 508 -2.10 37.11 -3.08
N ASP A 509 -2.91 38.15 -3.24
CA ASP A 509 -3.26 38.83 -4.51
C ASP A 509 -4.05 38.10 -5.62
N GLN A 510 -4.31 36.80 -5.54
CA GLN A 510 -5.00 36.05 -6.60
C GLN A 510 -6.41 35.59 -6.22
N LEU A 511 -6.64 35.20 -4.97
CA LEU A 511 -7.93 34.70 -4.49
C LEU A 511 -8.61 35.72 -3.58
N GLN A 512 -9.86 36.06 -3.90
CA GLN A 512 -10.69 36.92 -3.07
C GLN A 512 -11.83 36.09 -2.47
N LEU A 513 -11.85 36.02 -1.14
CA LEU A 513 -12.96 35.47 -0.38
C LEU A 513 -13.89 36.61 0.03
N ILE A 514 -15.14 36.58 -0.46
CA ILE A 514 -16.17 37.55 -0.09
C ILE A 514 -17.28 36.87 0.71
N GLU A 515 -18.09 37.69 1.38
CA GLU A 515 -19.26 37.26 2.16
C GLU A 515 -20.56 37.78 1.54
#